data_AF-A0A924HU84-F1
#
_entry.id   AF-A0A924HU84-F1
#
_cell.length_a   1.000
_cell.length_b   1.000
_cell.length_c   1.000
_cell.angle_alpha   90.00
_cell.angle_beta   90.00
_cell.angle_gamma   90.00
#
_symmetry.space_group_name_H-M   'P 1'
#
loop_
_entity.id
_entity.type
_entity.pdbx_description
1 polymer ?
#
loop_
_entity_poly.entity_id
_entity_poly.type
_entity_poly.pdbx_seq_one_letter_code
_entity_poly.pdbx_strand_id
1 'polypeptide(L)'
;MKLSVLVLITALAVGLSIGLVNFHFQGSWYYLLISFGVSFVTSFLVFYYLLEKYIYTKIKLIYKLIHNLKLGKDLKEAIGEYKSSDPINDVEQ
;
A
#
# COMPACT_ATOMS: atom_id res chain seq x y z
N MET A 1 -1.49 -5.34 -15.34
CA MET A 1 -2.06 -3.98 -15.50
C MET A 1 -1.13 -2.99 -14.82
N LYS A 2 -0.67 -1.94 -15.50
CA LYS A 2 0.18 -0.91 -14.87
C LYS A 2 -0.69 -0.13 -13.89
N LEU A 3 -0.32 -0.04 -12.61
CA LEU A 3 -1.08 0.68 -11.57
C LEU A 3 -1.38 2.13 -11.97
N SER A 4 -0.52 2.73 -12.80
CA SER A 4 -0.70 4.05 -13.41
C SER A 4 -2.00 4.19 -14.23
N VAL A 5 -2.50 3.11 -14.83
CA VAL A 5 -3.76 3.12 -15.60
C VAL A 5 -4.96 3.22 -14.67
N LEU A 6 -4.92 2.54 -13.51
CA LEU A 6 -5.97 2.63 -12.50
C LEU A 6 -6.03 4.05 -11.91
N VAL A 7 -4.86 4.63 -11.61
CA VAL A 7 -4.73 6.04 -11.16
C VAL A 7 -5.35 7.01 -12.17
N LEU A 8 -5.10 6.79 -13.46
CA LEU A 8 -5.65 7.63 -14.52
C LEU A 8 -7.17 7.58 -14.56
N ILE A 9 -7.75 6.37 -14.50
CA ILE A 9 -9.20 6.17 -14.54
C ILE A 9 -9.88 6.78 -13.31
N THR A 10 -9.30 6.62 -12.11
CA THR A 10 -9.87 7.19 -10.89
C THR A 10 -9.77 8.72 -10.87
N ALA A 11 -8.64 9.29 -11.30
CA ALA A 11 -8.49 10.73 -11.43
C ALA A 11 -9.48 11.32 -12.44
N LEU A 12 -9.72 10.64 -13.57
CA LEU A 12 -10.70 11.05 -14.56
C LEU A 12 -12.13 11.05 -14.01
N ALA A 13 -12.52 10.00 -13.28
CA ALA A 13 -13.84 9.89 -12.66
C ALA A 13 -14.11 10.99 -11.61
N VAL A 14 -13.10 11.30 -10.79
CA VAL A 14 -13.17 12.37 -9.79
C VAL A 14 -13.19 13.76 -10.44
N GLY A 15 -12.35 13.98 -11.45
CA GLY A 15 -12.36 15.16 -12.30
C GLY A 15 -13.74 15.43 -12.88
N LEU A 16 -14.30 14.42 -13.56
CA LEU A 16 -15.63 14.49 -14.18
C LEU A 16 -16.73 14.79 -13.16
N SER A 17 -16.72 14.12 -12.01
CA SER A 17 -17.73 14.35 -10.96
C SER A 17 -17.71 15.80 -10.46
N ILE A 18 -16.53 16.34 -10.16
CA ILE A 18 -16.39 17.72 -9.66
C ILE A 18 -16.72 18.75 -10.74
N GLY A 19 -16.32 18.49 -11.99
CA GLY A 19 -16.65 19.35 -13.13
C GLY A 19 -18.15 19.40 -13.42
N LEU A 20 -18.84 18.26 -13.38
CA LEU A 20 -20.29 18.17 -13.55
C LEU A 20 -21.05 18.92 -12.44
N VAL A 21 -20.62 18.77 -11.19
CA VAL A 21 -21.21 19.51 -10.06
C VAL A 21 -20.99 21.01 -10.23
N ASN A 22 -19.78 21.45 -10.60
CA ASN A 22 -19.51 22.88 -10.85
C ASN A 22 -20.34 23.45 -12.00
N PHE A 23 -20.51 22.69 -13.08
CA PHE A 23 -21.34 23.11 -14.20
C PHE A 23 -22.80 23.32 -13.79
N HIS A 24 -23.34 22.44 -12.94
CA HIS A 24 -24.71 22.55 -12.45
C HIS A 24 -24.92 23.81 -11.59
N PHE A 25 -23.91 24.23 -10.80
CA PHE A 25 -24.04 25.38 -9.91
C PHE A 25 -23.77 26.74 -10.57
N GLN A 26 -22.79 26.85 -11.46
CA GLN A 26 -22.38 28.15 -12.02
C GLN A 26 -22.79 28.36 -13.48
N GLY A 27 -23.19 27.31 -14.22
CA GLY A 27 -23.62 27.40 -15.62
C GLY A 27 -22.56 27.91 -16.62
N SER A 28 -21.36 28.25 -16.14
CA SER A 28 -20.28 28.80 -16.93
C SER A 28 -19.22 27.74 -17.21
N TRP A 29 -18.92 27.56 -18.50
CA TRP A 29 -17.92 26.62 -18.99
C TRP A 29 -16.50 26.92 -18.48
N TYR A 30 -16.23 28.17 -18.09
CA TYR A 30 -14.92 28.59 -17.60
C TYR A 30 -14.60 27.96 -16.23
N TYR A 31 -15.55 28.01 -15.30
CA TYR A 31 -15.40 27.39 -13.98
C TYR A 31 -15.44 25.87 -14.04
N LEU A 32 -16.17 25.29 -15.00
CA LEU A 32 -16.10 23.85 -15.29
C LEU A 32 -14.67 23.44 -15.66
N LEU A 33 -14.06 24.11 -16.64
CA LEU A 33 -12.74 23.71 -17.13
C LEU A 33 -11.64 23.84 -16.06
N ILE A 34 -11.68 24.92 -15.28
CA ILE A 34 -10.75 25.16 -14.17
C ILE A 34 -10.95 24.16 -13.03
N SER A 35 -12.20 23.96 -12.58
CA SER A 35 -12.48 23.01 -11.50
C SER A 35 -12.13 21.58 -11.89
N PHE A 36 -12.43 21.19 -13.14
CA PHE A 36 -12.02 19.92 -13.72
C PHE A 36 -10.49 19.77 -13.75
N GLY A 37 -9.77 20.75 -14.30
CA GLY A 37 -8.31 20.70 -14.39
C GLY A 37 -7.62 20.59 -13.04
N VAL A 38 -8.01 21.45 -12.08
CA VAL A 38 -7.45 21.44 -10.72
C VAL A 38 -7.77 20.14 -9.99
N SER A 39 -9.02 19.67 -10.06
CA SER A 39 -9.46 18.40 -9.49
C SER A 39 -8.69 17.22 -10.07
N PHE A 40 -8.55 17.16 -11.39
CA PHE A 40 -7.88 16.08 -12.10
C PHE A 40 -6.40 16.00 -11.72
N VAL A 41 -5.69 17.13 -11.76
CA VAL A 41 -4.27 17.20 -11.42
C VAL A 41 -4.04 16.81 -9.96
N THR A 42 -4.83 17.37 -9.04
CA THR A 42 -4.71 17.08 -7.60
C THR A 42 -4.97 15.61 -7.31
N SER A 43 -6.06 15.06 -7.87
CA SER A 43 -6.42 13.66 -7.69
C SER A 43 -5.36 12.73 -8.28
N PHE A 44 -4.85 13.03 -9.48
CA PHE A 44 -3.79 12.26 -10.10
C PHE A 44 -2.53 12.22 -9.23
N LEU A 45 -2.08 13.37 -8.71
CA LEU A 45 -0.90 13.43 -7.84
C LEU A 45 -1.09 12.60 -6.57
N VAL A 46 -2.25 12.75 -5.91
CA VAL A 46 -2.57 12.05 -4.65
C VAL A 46 -2.62 10.55 -4.90
N PHE A 47 -3.38 10.08 -5.87
CA PHE A 47 -3.51 8.66 -6.18
C PHE A 47 -2.19 8.04 -6.63
N TYR A 48 -1.38 8.76 -7.42
CA TYR A 48 -0.06 8.31 -7.84
C TYR A 48 0.85 8.09 -6.63
N TYR A 49 0.95 9.08 -5.74
CA TYR A 49 1.76 8.97 -4.53
C TYR A 49 1.26 7.86 -3.59
N LEU A 50 -0.06 7.73 -3.43
CA LEU A 50 -0.67 6.75 -2.55
C LEU A 50 -0.47 5.32 -3.07
N LEU A 51 -0.62 5.07 -4.36
CA LEU A 51 -0.45 3.73 -4.93
C LEU A 51 1.01 3.35 -5.05
N GLU A 52 1.85 4.23 -5.60
CA GLU A 52 3.25 3.89 -5.88
C GLU A 52 4.10 3.87 -4.62
N LYS A 53 3.99 4.88 -3.75
CA LYS A 53 4.87 4.99 -2.59
C LYS A 53 4.26 4.35 -1.34
N TYR A 54 2.96 4.52 -1.11
CA TYR A 54 2.35 3.99 0.11
C TYR A 54 2.00 2.51 -0.02
N ILE A 55 1.17 2.12 -0.99
CA ILE A 55 0.70 0.74 -1.13
C ILE A 55 1.85 -0.22 -1.46
N TYR A 56 2.71 0.11 -2.43
CA TYR A 56 3.82 -0.76 -2.79
C TYR A 56 4.79 -1.02 -1.62
N THR A 57 5.17 0.03 -0.89
CA THR A 57 6.04 -0.10 0.28
C THR A 57 5.37 -0.93 1.38
N LYS A 58 4.07 -0.72 1.64
CA LYS A 58 3.34 -1.49 2.65
C LYS A 58 3.25 -2.98 2.30
N ILE A 59 2.91 -3.33 1.06
CA ILE A 59 2.85 -4.73 0.60
C ILE A 59 4.22 -5.40 0.77
N LYS A 60 5.30 -4.72 0.37
CA LYS A 60 6.66 -5.24 0.52
C LYS A 60 7.05 -5.49 1.98
N LEU A 61 6.65 -4.58 2.88
CA LEU A 61 6.89 -4.70 4.31
C LEU A 61 6.14 -5.89 4.92
N ILE A 62 4.87 -6.07 4.56
CA ILE A 62 4.05 -7.21 4.98
C ILE A 62 4.70 -8.52 4.52
N TYR A 63 5.15 -8.59 3.26
CA TYR A 63 5.82 -9.78 2.73
C TYR A 63 7.11 -10.11 3.50
N LYS A 64 7.90 -9.07 3.82
CA LYS A 64 9.11 -9.21 4.63
C LYS A 64 8.78 -9.68 6.05
N LEU A 65 7.69 -9.19 6.64
CA LEU A 65 7.24 -9.57 7.98
C LEU A 65 6.81 -11.05 8.02
N ILE A 66 5.97 -11.48 7.08
CA ILE A 66 5.52 -12.88 6.96
C ILE A 66 6.70 -13.81 6.79
N HIS A 67 7.63 -13.46 5.90
CA HIS A 67 8.83 -14.27 5.68
C HIS A 67 9.71 -14.35 6.92
N ASN A 68 9.95 -13.23 7.60
CA ASN A 68 10.77 -13.20 8.82
C ASN A 68 10.12 -13.97 9.98
N LEU A 69 8.79 -13.90 10.13
CA LEU A 69 8.04 -14.70 11.12
C LEU A 69 8.13 -16.20 10.81
N LYS A 70 8.06 -16.57 9.52
CA LYS A 70 8.25 -17.95 9.08
C LYS A 70 9.67 -18.44 9.35
N LEU A 71 10.68 -17.63 9.04
CA LEU A 71 12.10 -17.93 9.30
C LEU A 71 12.41 -18.00 10.80
N GLY A 72 11.80 -17.15 11.63
CA GLY A 72 11.93 -17.20 13.08
C GLY A 72 11.32 -18.47 13.69
N LYS A 73 10.26 -19.01 13.08
CA LYS A 73 9.70 -20.32 13.44
C LYS A 73 10.65 -21.46 13.04
N ASP A 74 11.13 -21.44 11.80
CA ASP A 74 12.09 -22.42 11.26
C ASP A 74 13.40 -22.45 12.08
N LEU A 75 13.92 -21.26 12.41
CA LEU A 75 15.08 -21.11 13.26
C LEU A 75 14.78 -21.68 14.65
N LYS A 76 13.69 -21.27 15.31
CA LYS A 76 13.30 -21.77 16.64
C LYS A 76 13.12 -23.28 16.70
N GLU A 77 12.67 -23.90 15.61
CA GLU A 77 12.54 -25.35 15.46
C GLU A 77 13.94 -26.00 15.34
N ALA A 78 14.82 -25.46 14.50
CA ALA A 78 16.20 -25.92 14.37
C ALA A 78 17.02 -25.78 15.67
N ILE A 79 16.96 -24.64 16.38
CA ILE A 79 17.64 -24.46 17.69
C ILE A 79 16.93 -25.20 18.83
N GLY A 80 15.64 -25.51 18.71
CA GLY A 80 14.90 -26.35 19.65
C GLY A 80 15.43 -27.78 19.71
N GLU A 81 15.86 -28.33 18.57
CA GLU A 81 16.53 -29.63 18.49
C GLU A 81 17.93 -29.63 19.14
N TYR A 82 18.61 -28.48 19.23
CA TYR A 82 19.93 -28.37 19.87
C TYR A 82 19.89 -28.16 21.39
N LYS A 83 18.72 -28.06 22.03
CA LYS A 83 18.62 -28.08 23.49
C LYS A 83 18.53 -29.52 24.01
N SER A 84 19.53 -30.31 23.62
CA SER A 84 19.76 -31.64 24.17
C SER A 84 20.40 -31.52 25.55
N SER A 85 19.71 -32.11 26.53
CA SER A 85 20.20 -32.74 27.76
C SER A 85 20.98 -31.87 28.75
N ASP A 86 20.37 -31.69 29.91
CA ASP A 86 20.95 -31.11 31.12
C ASP A 86 22.30 -31.79 31.48
N PRO A 87 23.46 -31.11 31.40
CA PRO A 87 24.78 -31.73 31.61
C PRO A 87 25.09 -32.05 33.09
N ILE A 88 24.15 -31.82 34.01
CA ILE A 88 24.33 -31.97 35.46
C ILE A 88 23.84 -33.32 36.01
N ASN A 89 23.03 -34.08 35.26
CA ASN A 89 22.47 -35.33 35.79
C ASN A 89 23.40 -36.57 35.66
N ASP A 90 24.54 -36.43 34.98
CA ASP A 90 25.49 -37.55 34.77
C ASP A 90 26.57 -37.64 35.87
N VAL A 91 26.50 -36.81 36.92
CA VAL A 91 27.56 -36.70 37.96
C VAL A 91 27.19 -37.37 39.29
N GLU A 92 25.98 -37.92 39.43
CA GLU A 92 25.49 -38.53 40.69
C GLU A 92 25.40 -40.08 40.67
N GLN A 93 26.07 -40.78 39.75
CA GLN A 93 26.21 -42.25 39.80
C GLN A 93 27.53 -42.71 40.44
#